data_AF-A0A147F903-F1
#
_entry.id   AF-A0A147F903-F1
#
_cell.length_a   1.000
_cell.length_b   1.000
_cell.length_c   1.000
_cell.angle_alpha   90.00
_cell.angle_beta   90.00
_cell.angle_gamma   90.00
#
_symmetry.space_group_name_H-M   'P 1'
#
loop_
_entity.id
_entity.type
_entity.pdbx_description
1 polymer ?
#
loop_
_entity_poly.entity_id
_entity_poly.type
_entity_poly.pdbx_seq_one_letter_code
_entity_poly.pdbx_strand_id
1 'polypeptide(L)' 'MALSHAESGPALTRLGVRLARLGRGIRWYVTTLMGDRAYDVYVAHHRVHHPGEEPLTERQFWRQRAADQDADPGARCC' A
#
# COMPACT_ATOMS: atom_id res chain seq x y z
N MET A 1 45.29 27.86 -3.19
CA MET A 1 44.58 27.08 -2.15
C MET A 1 43.19 27.67 -1.96
N ALA A 2 42.30 27.46 -2.94
CA ALA A 2 40.90 27.85 -2.89
C ALA A 2 40.14 26.91 -3.83
N LEU A 3 38.91 26.57 -3.45
CA LEU A 3 37.91 25.75 -4.16
C LEU A 3 37.96 24.24 -3.85
N SER A 4 37.48 23.84 -2.66
CA SER A 4 37.03 22.46 -2.38
C SER A 4 35.78 22.41 -1.48
N HIS A 5 34.86 23.37 -1.63
CA HIS A 5 33.59 23.40 -0.89
C HIS A 5 32.44 23.88 -1.77
N ALA A 6 31.93 23.05 -2.69
CA ALA A 6 30.67 23.39 -3.38
C ALA A 6 29.84 22.19 -3.88
N GLU A 7 30.34 20.95 -3.83
CA GLU A 7 29.69 19.84 -4.56
C GLU A 7 28.79 18.94 -3.69
N SER A 8 28.78 19.13 -2.36
CA SER A 8 28.09 18.24 -1.42
C SER A 8 26.56 18.40 -1.41
N GLY A 9 26.02 19.54 -1.85
CA GLY A 9 24.58 19.85 -1.85
C GLY A 9 23.71 18.93 -2.73
N PRO A 10 23.96 18.80 -4.04
CA PRO A 10 23.12 18.01 -4.94
C PRO A 10 23.26 16.50 -4.72
N ALA A 11 24.41 16.02 -4.23
CA ALA A 11 24.63 14.60 -3.94
C ALA A 11 23.74 14.12 -2.78
N LEU A 12 23.64 14.91 -1.70
CA LEU A 12 22.80 14.59 -0.55
C LEU A 12 21.31 14.62 -0.90
N THR A 13 20.86 15.58 -1.72
CA THR A 13 19.47 15.61 -2.21
C THR A 13 19.15 14.39 -3.07
N ARG A 14 20.05 14.00 -3.99
CA ARG A 14 19.86 12.81 -4.84
C ARG A 14 19.81 11.53 -4.01
N LEU A 15 20.67 11.41 -2.99
CA LEU A 15 20.64 10.29 -2.06
C LEU A 15 19.33 10.26 -1.27
N GLY A 16 18.88 11.41 -0.76
CA GLY A 16 17.61 11.54 -0.05
C GLY A 16 16.41 11.11 -0.91
N VAL A 17 16.35 11.53 -2.18
CA VAL A 17 15.29 11.10 -3.11
C VAL A 17 15.33 9.59 -3.37
N ARG A 18 16.51 9.00 -3.50
CA ARG A 18 16.66 7.54 -3.68
C ARG A 18 16.21 6.77 -2.44
N LEU A 19 16.63 7.20 -1.26
CA LEU A 19 16.21 6.60 0.02
C LEU A 19 14.68 6.73 0.20
N ALA A 20 14.10 7.89 -0.12
CA ALA A 20 12.66 8.07 -0.07
C ALA A 20 11.91 7.15 -1.05
N ARG A 21 12.45 6.89 -2.25
CA ARG A 21 11.87 5.94 -3.21
C ARG A 21 11.95 4.51 -2.68
N LEU A 22 13.08 4.09 -2.13
CA LEU A 22 13.24 2.76 -1.52
C LEU A 22 12.29 2.58 -0.34
N GLY A 23 12.22 3.57 0.56
CA GLY A 23 11.30 3.55 1.70
C GLY A 23 9.84 3.44 1.28
N ARG A 24 9.42 4.17 0.23
CA ARG A 24 8.07 4.03 -0.35
C ARG A 24 7.81 2.63 -0.92
N GLY A 25 8.79 2.04 -1.59
CA GLY A 25 8.69 0.68 -2.12
C GLY A 25 8.56 -0.37 -1.01
N ILE A 26 9.38 -0.27 0.04
CA ILE A 26 9.30 -1.14 1.22
C ILE A 26 7.93 -0.99 1.89
N ARG A 27 7.45 0.24 2.12
CA ARG A 27 6.13 0.46 2.70
C ARG A 27 5.02 -0.09 1.81
N TRP A 28 5.09 0.09 0.50
CA TRP A 28 4.15 -0.52 -0.45
C TRP A 28 4.11 -2.04 -0.29
N TYR A 29 5.28 -2.68 -0.25
CA TYR A 29 5.38 -4.14 -0.13
C TYR A 29 4.80 -4.64 1.20
N VAL A 30 5.19 -4.03 2.33
CA VAL A 30 4.71 -4.42 3.66
C VAL A 30 3.20 -4.21 3.80
N THR A 31 2.67 -3.06 3.36
CA THR A 31 1.22 -2.78 3.42
C THR A 31 0.41 -3.68 2.50
N THR A 32 0.97 -4.12 1.38
CA THR A 32 0.34 -5.11 0.51
C THR A 32 0.32 -6.49 1.17
N LEU A 33 1.45 -6.92 1.74
CA LEU A 33 1.59 -8.22 2.38
C LEU A 33 0.70 -8.37 3.63
N MET A 34 0.62 -7.32 4.46
CA MET A 34 -0.23 -7.30 5.65
C MET A 34 -1.73 -7.19 5.33
N GLY A 35 -2.08 -6.95 4.06
CA GLY A 35 -3.47 -6.81 3.64
C GLY A 35 -4.05 -5.41 3.87
N ASP A 36 -3.27 -4.43 4.34
CA ASP A 36 -3.72 -3.04 4.51
C ASP A 36 -4.27 -2.44 3.20
N ARG A 37 -3.79 -2.94 2.05
CA ARG A 37 -4.26 -2.56 0.70
C ARG A 37 -5.41 -3.40 0.15
N ALA A 38 -6.04 -4.25 0.97
CA ALA A 38 -7.13 -5.10 0.49
C ALA A 38 -8.28 -4.29 -0.13
N TYR A 39 -8.55 -3.08 0.38
CA TYR A 39 -9.55 -2.19 -0.19
C TYR A 39 -9.17 -1.67 -1.59
N ASP A 40 -7.92 -1.21 -1.78
CA ASP A 40 -7.45 -0.76 -3.10
C ASP A 40 -7.55 -1.86 -4.15
N VAL A 41 -7.17 -3.08 -3.78
CA VAL A 41 -7.29 -4.28 -4.63
C VAL A 41 -8.75 -4.58 -4.93
N TYR A 42 -9.63 -4.51 -3.93
CA TYR A 42 -11.07 -4.68 -4.10
C TYR A 42 -11.63 -3.66 -5.08
N VAL A 43 -11.32 -2.37 -4.95
CA VAL A 43 -11.83 -1.33 -5.86
C VAL A 43 -11.31 -1.51 -7.28
N ALA A 44 -10.03 -1.86 -7.44
CA ALA A 44 -9.45 -2.15 -8.75
C ALA A 44 -10.16 -3.33 -9.43
N HIS A 45 -10.37 -4.42 -8.69
CA HIS A 45 -11.12 -5.58 -9.17
C HIS A 45 -12.59 -5.20 -9.47
N HIS A 46 -13.25 -4.47 -8.57
CA HIS A 46 -14.64 -4.03 -8.72
C HIS A 46 -14.84 -3.21 -9.99
N ARG A 47 -13.94 -2.27 -10.28
CA ARG A 47 -14.03 -1.45 -11.49
C ARG A 47 -13.89 -2.26 -12.78
N VAL A 48 -13.14 -3.35 -12.76
CA VAL A 48 -12.96 -4.25 -13.91
C VAL A 48 -14.19 -5.15 -14.09
N HIS A 49 -14.73 -5.70 -13.00
CA HIS A 49 -15.79 -6.71 -13.06
C HIS A 49 -17.21 -6.13 -13.00
N HIS A 50 -17.38 -4.95 -12.41
CA HIS A 50 -18.66 -4.27 -12.18
C HIS A 50 -18.60 -2.83 -12.72
N PRO A 51 -18.48 -2.64 -14.04
CA PRO A 51 -18.46 -1.31 -14.62
C PRO A 51 -19.81 -0.61 -14.41
N GLY A 52 -19.79 0.54 -13.74
CA GLY A 52 -20.99 1.37 -13.49
C GLY A 52 -21.66 1.15 -12.14
N GLU A 53 -21.19 0.18 -11.34
CA GLU A 53 -21.60 0.04 -9.94
C GLU A 53 -20.60 0.75 -9.03
N GLU A 54 -21.11 1.46 -8.02
CA GLU A 54 -20.24 2.12 -7.04
C GLU A 54 -19.71 1.07 -6.06
N PRO A 55 -18.38 0.95 -5.88
CA PRO A 55 -17.82 0.02 -4.90
C PRO A 55 -18.29 0.37 -3.47
N LEU A 56 -18.25 -0.62 -2.59
CA LEU A 56 -18.45 -0.40 -1.16
C LEU A 56 -17.52 0.69 -0.63
N THR A 57 -17.99 1.47 0.33
CA THR A 57 -17.08 2.35 1.07
C THR A 57 -16.06 1.51 1.86
N GLU A 58 -14.88 2.07 2.12
CA GLU A 58 -13.81 1.37 2.84
C GLU A 58 -14.27 0.78 4.17
N ARG A 59 -15.06 1.53 4.96
CA ARG A 59 -15.59 1.06 6.24
C ARG A 59 -16.61 -0.09 6.08
N GLN A 60 -17.38 -0.11 4.99
CA GLN A 60 -18.30 -1.20 4.71
C GLN A 60 -17.54 -2.45 4.28
N PHE A 61 -16.53 -2.30 3.42
CA PHE A 61 -15.66 -3.39 2.99
C PHE A 61 -15.02 -4.11 4.19
N TRP A 62 -14.42 -3.36 5.12
CA TRP A 62 -13.79 -3.97 6.30
C TRP A 62 -14.79 -4.66 7.24
N ARG A 63 -15.99 -4.08 7.40
CA ARG A 63 -17.06 -4.71 8.19
C ARG A 63 -17.55 -6.01 7.56
N GLN A 64 -17.78 -6.01 6.25
CA GLN A 64 -18.18 -7.21 5.52
C GLN A 64 -17.11 -8.29 5.63
N ARG A 65 -15.84 -7.93 5.37
CA ARG A 65 -14.71 -8.87 5.44
C ARG A 65 -14.56 -9.51 6.82
N ALA A 66 -14.72 -8.73 7.90
CA ALA A 66 -14.68 -9.27 9.26
C ALA A 66 -15.85 -10.23 9.51
N ALA A 67 -17.06 -9.87 9.08
CA ALA A 67 -18.23 -10.74 9.19
C ALA A 67 -18.06 -12.04 8.40
N ASP A 68 -17.49 -11.98 7.20
CA ASP A 68 -17.20 -13.16 6.37
C ASP A 68 -16.17 -14.08 7.07
N GLN A 69 -15.14 -13.51 7.70
CA GLN A 69 -14.14 -14.27 8.47
C GLN A 69 -14.69 -14.90 9.75
N ASP A 70 -15.65 -14.26 10.39
CA ASP A 70 -16.33 -14.80 11.56
C ASP A 70 -17.31 -15.91 11.16
N ALA A 71 -18.01 -15.75 10.02
CA ALA A 71 -18.99 -16.71 9.50
C ALA A 71 -18.33 -17.95 8.89
N ASP A 72 -17.23 -17.78 8.16
CA ASP A 72 -16.41 -18.86 7.61
C ASP A 72 -14.96 -18.69 8.04
N PRO A 73 -14.61 -19.18 9.24
CA PRO A 73 -13.24 -19.08 9.74
C PRO A 73 -12.26 -20.01 9.02
N GLY A 74 -12.70 -20.73 7.97
CA GLY A 74 -11.92 -21.72 7.24
C GLY A 74 -11.56 -22.94 8.08
N ALA A 75 -10.57 -23.70 7.61
CA ALA A 75 -10.01 -24.83 8.36
C ALA A 75 -9.20 -24.31 9.57
N ARG A 76 -9.91 -23.93 10.64
CA ARG A 76 -9.26 -23.78 11.94
C ARG A 76 -8.89 -25.18 12.42
N CYS A 77 -7.64 -25.30 12.87
CA CYS A 77 -7.21 -26.38 13.77
C CYS A 77 -7.98 -26.20 15.09
N CYS A 78 -9.24 -26.63 15.10
CA CYS A 78 -9.96 -26.96 16.32
C CYS A 78 -9.95 -28.48 16.45
#